data_AF-A0A966QD01-F1
#
_entry.id   AF-A0A966QD01-F1
#
_cell.length_a   1.000
_cell.length_b   1.000
_cell.length_c   1.000
_cell.angle_alpha   90.00
_cell.angle_beta   90.00
_cell.angle_gamma   90.00
#
_symmetry.space_group_name_H-M   'P 1'
#
loop_
_entity.id
_entity.type
_entity.pdbx_description
1 polymer ?
#
loop_
_entity_poly.entity_id
_entity_poly.type
_entity_poly.pdbx_seq_one_letter_code
_entity_poly.pdbx_strand_id
1 'polypeptide(L)'
;MGMSGDGRAHSEALAGLRLAVTAADLEQLEHRGIAAYSRNLLKALAAGGAEVWLITEFDPKLVVPGFKRLPRATRELLQAAKILDDLCAGHSAPEMSSYRMETVLPPGMQRLNRTGKRWQQKIWAWFSPYIPVQLIPRDYREEKMPVILVHEHRDNPYLRHQRLDYLDGVTGILCAPRFFGKANWLASRMAQRGVRLKLHSFDALITTCPINLSGDGTTPILQTIHDLIPIEFARHGESPVAFTRRLQAALGQNRLFMSRASQTKYHR
;
A
#
# COMPACT_ATOMS: atom_id res chain seq x y z
N MET A 1 42.81 -20.77 19.04
CA MET A 1 41.45 -20.79 18.46
C MET A 1 40.63 -19.69 19.13
N GLY A 2 40.68 -18.49 18.59
CA GLY A 2 39.81 -17.38 18.99
C GLY A 2 39.01 -16.98 17.77
N MET A 3 37.73 -17.35 17.73
CA MET A 3 36.79 -16.78 16.76
C MET A 3 36.47 -15.37 17.22
N SER A 4 37.19 -14.39 16.69
CA SER A 4 36.82 -12.98 16.79
C SER A 4 35.48 -12.81 16.08
N GLY A 5 34.47 -12.44 16.85
CA GLY A 5 33.13 -12.16 16.37
C GLY A 5 33.16 -11.09 15.28
N ASP A 6 32.58 -11.44 14.14
CA ASP A 6 32.32 -10.55 13.04
C ASP A 6 31.16 -9.62 13.46
N GLY A 7 31.50 -8.65 14.31
CA GLY A 7 30.64 -7.53 14.65
C GLY A 7 30.44 -6.71 13.39
N ARG A 8 29.43 -7.07 12.59
CA ARG A 8 28.97 -6.25 11.46
C ARG A 8 28.63 -4.88 12.01
N ALA A 9 29.55 -3.92 11.82
CA ALA A 9 29.27 -2.52 11.98
C ALA A 9 28.02 -2.22 11.16
N HIS A 10 26.91 -1.92 11.83
CA HIS A 10 25.72 -1.44 11.17
C HIS A 10 26.12 -0.14 10.47
N SER A 11 26.14 -0.18 9.13
CA SER A 11 26.47 0.99 8.32
C SER A 11 25.37 2.01 8.53
N GLU A 12 25.64 3.08 9.28
CA GLU A 12 24.75 4.25 9.45
C GLU A 12 24.64 5.10 8.17
N ALA A 13 24.83 4.50 6.99
CA ALA A 13 24.82 5.18 5.71
C ALA A 13 23.47 5.86 5.39
N LEU A 14 22.39 5.48 6.08
CA LEU A 14 21.07 6.07 5.92
C LEU A 14 20.62 6.86 7.17
N ALA A 15 21.53 7.10 8.12
CA ALA A 15 21.22 7.84 9.33
C ALA A 15 20.69 9.25 9.02
N GLY A 16 19.62 9.62 9.71
CA GLY A 16 18.94 10.91 9.51
C GLY A 16 17.99 10.99 8.32
N LEU A 17 17.92 9.95 7.48
CA LEU A 17 16.96 9.89 6.37
C LEU A 17 15.60 9.38 6.83
N ARG A 18 14.54 10.03 6.38
CA ARG A 18 13.13 9.64 6.58
C ARG A 18 12.60 9.03 5.30
N LEU A 19 12.38 7.71 5.31
CA LEU A 19 12.03 6.95 4.12
C LEU A 19 10.61 6.40 4.24
N ALA A 20 9.76 6.73 3.26
CA ALA A 20 8.45 6.13 3.12
C ALA A 20 8.51 4.92 2.21
N VAL A 21 7.89 3.81 2.62
CA VAL A 21 7.86 2.56 1.87
C VAL A 21 6.43 2.13 1.62
N THR A 22 6.07 1.76 0.38
CA THR A 22 4.79 1.12 0.08
C THR A 22 5.02 -0.32 -0.37
N ALA A 23 4.23 -1.25 0.17
CA ALA A 23 4.34 -2.67 -0.14
C ALA A 23 2.98 -3.37 -0.14
N ALA A 24 2.32 -3.38 -1.30
CA ALA A 24 1.01 -3.99 -1.48
C ALA A 24 0.98 -5.47 -1.10
N ASP A 25 2.09 -6.17 -1.31
CA ASP A 25 2.26 -7.58 -0.97
C ASP A 25 2.24 -7.87 0.54
N LEU A 26 2.63 -6.91 1.39
CA LEU A 26 2.52 -7.04 2.85
C LEU A 26 1.07 -6.93 3.34
N GLU A 27 0.18 -6.38 2.52
CA GLU A 27 -1.25 -6.29 2.81
C GLU A 27 -2.03 -7.51 2.33
N GLN A 28 -1.42 -8.44 1.60
CA GLN A 28 -2.09 -9.65 1.12
C GLN A 28 -2.16 -10.73 2.19
N LEU A 29 -3.27 -11.47 2.27
CA LEU A 29 -3.46 -12.61 3.18
C LEU A 29 -2.29 -13.61 3.08
N GLU A 30 -1.75 -13.86 1.90
CA GLU A 30 -0.59 -14.73 1.71
C GLU A 30 0.69 -13.92 1.45
N HIS A 31 1.64 -13.99 2.37
CA HIS A 31 2.99 -13.45 2.17
C HIS A 31 3.83 -14.45 1.35
N ARG A 32 3.67 -14.43 0.03
CA ARG A 32 4.49 -15.22 -0.90
C ARG A 32 5.92 -14.66 -0.99
N GLY A 33 6.80 -15.25 -1.79
CA GLY A 33 8.23 -14.88 -1.87
C GLY A 33 8.52 -13.36 -2.02
N ILE A 34 7.65 -12.63 -2.72
CA ILE A 34 7.64 -11.15 -2.84
C ILE A 34 7.60 -10.44 -1.48
N ALA A 35 6.82 -10.95 -0.52
CA ALA A 35 6.73 -10.39 0.81
C ALA A 35 8.02 -10.55 1.60
N ALA A 36 8.79 -11.62 1.39
CA ALA A 36 10.09 -11.77 2.04
C ALA A 36 11.04 -10.64 1.63
N TYR A 37 11.03 -10.22 0.35
CA TYR A 37 11.79 -9.07 -0.10
C TYR A 37 11.34 -7.79 0.62
N SER A 38 10.04 -7.49 0.62
CA SER A 38 9.49 -6.27 1.25
C SER A 38 9.80 -6.19 2.75
N ARG A 39 9.69 -7.32 3.47
CA ARG A 39 10.04 -7.40 4.90
C ARG A 39 11.52 -7.13 5.12
N ASN A 40 12.38 -7.75 4.32
CA ASN A 40 13.84 -7.59 4.45
C ASN A 40 14.29 -6.18 4.05
N LEU A 41 13.62 -5.55 3.08
CA LEU A 41 13.87 -4.16 2.72
C LEU A 41 13.63 -3.23 3.91
N LEU A 42 12.47 -3.34 4.58
CA LEU A 42 12.16 -2.53 5.76
C LEU A 42 13.23 -2.70 6.86
N LYS A 43 13.57 -3.95 7.18
CA LYS A 43 14.60 -4.27 8.17
C LYS A 43 15.98 -3.73 7.79
N ALA A 44 16.36 -3.84 6.51
CA ALA A 44 17.65 -3.36 6.02
C ALA A 44 17.76 -1.83 6.06
N LEU A 45 16.68 -1.11 5.70
CA LEU A 45 16.63 0.35 5.80
C LEU A 45 16.75 0.81 7.26
N ALA A 46 15.99 0.18 8.16
CA ALA A 46 16.04 0.48 9.59
C ALA A 46 17.42 0.17 10.19
N ALA A 47 18.00 -0.99 9.87
CA ALA A 47 19.35 -1.37 10.29
C ALA A 47 20.46 -0.48 9.70
N GLY A 48 20.16 0.25 8.63
CA GLY A 48 21.03 1.28 8.05
C GLY A 48 20.92 2.66 8.72
N GLY A 49 20.07 2.78 9.75
CA GLY A 49 19.85 4.03 10.50
C GLY A 49 18.72 4.92 9.99
N ALA A 50 17.97 4.50 8.96
CA ALA A 50 16.86 5.29 8.44
C ALA A 50 15.64 5.28 9.38
N GLU A 51 14.91 6.39 9.43
CA GLU A 51 13.56 6.45 9.98
C GLU A 51 12.58 5.91 8.94
N VAL A 52 12.12 4.67 9.14
CA VAL A 52 11.30 3.95 8.14
C VAL A 52 9.81 4.08 8.43
N TRP A 53 9.03 4.44 7.43
CA TRP A 53 7.58 4.54 7.50
C TRP A 53 6.90 3.66 6.47
N LEU A 54 5.85 2.96 6.88
CA LEU A 54 5.04 2.12 5.99
C LEU A 54 3.80 2.90 5.52
N ILE A 55 3.56 2.95 4.21
CA ILE A 55 2.31 3.46 3.64
C ILE A 55 1.39 2.28 3.34
N THR A 56 0.17 2.33 3.87
CA THR A 56 -0.85 1.30 3.70
C THR A 56 -2.15 1.81 3.08
N GLU A 57 -2.90 0.98 2.37
CA GLU A 57 -4.23 1.33 1.85
C GLU A 57 -5.40 1.11 2.82
N PHE A 58 -5.15 0.56 4.01
CA PHE A 58 -6.18 0.35 5.02
C PHE A 58 -6.75 1.67 5.55
N ASP A 59 -8.08 1.71 5.74
CA ASP A 59 -8.77 2.88 6.30
C ASP A 59 -8.94 2.70 7.82
N PRO A 60 -8.39 3.60 8.65
CA PRO A 60 -8.53 3.52 10.10
C PRO A 60 -9.92 3.94 10.58
N LYS A 61 -10.82 4.40 9.71
CA LYS A 61 -12.18 4.79 10.12
C LYS A 61 -12.95 3.60 10.68
N LEU A 62 -13.38 3.77 11.93
CA LEU A 62 -14.32 2.89 12.60
C LEU A 62 -15.75 3.43 12.44
N VAL A 63 -16.62 2.64 11.82
CA VAL A 63 -18.06 2.97 11.67
C VAL A 63 -18.82 2.29 12.80
N VAL A 64 -18.56 2.73 14.04
CA VAL A 64 -19.22 2.20 15.24
C VAL A 64 -20.06 3.31 15.89
N PRO A 65 -21.32 3.03 16.30
CA PRO A 65 -22.13 3.99 17.04
C PRO A 65 -21.38 4.50 18.28
N GLY A 66 -21.41 5.82 18.50
CA GLY A 66 -20.77 6.43 19.66
C GLY A 66 -19.24 6.59 19.58
N PHE A 67 -18.56 6.09 18.53
CA PHE A 67 -17.10 6.20 18.39
C PHE A 67 -16.59 7.65 18.52
N LYS A 68 -17.32 8.61 17.94
CA LYS A 68 -16.95 10.04 18.03
C LYS A 68 -17.04 10.62 19.45
N ARG A 69 -17.77 9.98 20.36
CA ARG A 69 -17.94 10.40 21.75
C ARG A 69 -16.82 9.89 22.67
N LEU A 70 -16.01 8.94 22.20
CA LEU A 70 -14.89 8.40 22.97
C LEU A 70 -13.77 9.46 23.10
N PRO A 71 -12.96 9.41 24.18
CA PRO A 71 -11.76 10.22 24.33
C PRO A 71 -10.80 10.05 23.14
N ARG A 72 -10.04 11.11 22.84
CA ARG A 72 -9.12 11.12 21.69
C ARG A 72 -8.13 9.95 21.71
N ALA A 73 -7.44 9.75 22.84
CA ALA A 73 -6.48 8.66 23.01
C ALA A 73 -7.12 7.27 22.79
N THR A 74 -8.35 7.06 23.29
CA THR A 74 -9.09 5.81 23.06
C THR A 74 -9.41 5.61 21.58
N ARG A 75 -9.78 6.67 20.87
CA ARG A 75 -10.04 6.59 19.42
C ARG A 75 -8.76 6.25 18.66
N GLU A 76 -7.65 6.91 18.96
CA GLU A 76 -6.35 6.65 18.33
C GLU A 76 -5.90 5.21 18.58
N LEU A 77 -6.05 4.70 19.81
CA LEU A 77 -5.78 3.31 20.15
C LEU A 77 -6.62 2.32 19.33
N LEU A 78 -7.94 2.56 19.24
CA LEU A 78 -8.85 1.69 18.48
C LEU A 78 -8.56 1.74 16.97
N GLN A 79 -8.19 2.91 16.44
CA GLN A 79 -7.79 3.06 15.05
C GLN A 79 -6.50 2.31 14.75
N ALA A 80 -5.50 2.43 15.63
CA ALA A 80 -4.25 1.67 15.52
C ALA A 80 -4.50 0.17 15.59
N ALA A 81 -5.30 -0.29 16.57
CA ALA A 81 -5.67 -1.69 16.70
C ALA A 81 -6.37 -2.21 15.44
N LYS A 82 -7.28 -1.44 14.86
CA LYS A 82 -7.94 -1.79 13.60
C LYS A 82 -6.94 -1.98 12.46
N ILE A 83 -6.02 -1.03 12.25
CA ILE A 83 -5.03 -1.12 11.17
C ILE A 83 -4.08 -2.30 11.36
N LEU A 84 -3.65 -2.55 12.60
CA LEU A 84 -2.80 -3.70 12.91
C LEU A 84 -3.54 -5.02 12.72
N ASP A 85 -4.83 -5.09 13.10
CA ASP A 85 -5.69 -6.24 12.84
C ASP A 85 -5.86 -6.45 11.33
N ASP A 86 -6.13 -5.39 10.56
CA ASP A 86 -6.25 -5.45 9.11
C ASP A 86 -4.96 -5.92 8.43
N LEU A 87 -3.78 -5.43 8.87
CA LEU A 87 -2.47 -5.90 8.38
C LEU A 87 -2.23 -7.37 8.76
N CYS A 88 -2.70 -7.78 9.94
CA CYS A 88 -2.58 -9.15 10.44
C CYS A 88 -3.51 -10.11 9.70
N ALA A 89 -4.72 -9.68 9.36
CA ALA A 89 -5.66 -10.45 8.56
C ALA A 89 -5.23 -10.49 7.09
N GLY A 90 -4.81 -9.35 6.55
CA GLY A 90 -4.54 -9.13 5.13
C GLY A 90 -5.81 -9.19 4.26
N HIS A 91 -5.68 -8.66 3.05
CA HIS A 91 -6.68 -8.79 1.99
C HIS A 91 -6.61 -10.17 1.35
N SER A 92 -7.75 -10.83 1.21
CA SER A 92 -7.85 -11.97 0.30
C SER A 92 -7.59 -11.47 -1.14
N ALA A 93 -6.80 -12.22 -1.91
CA ALA A 93 -6.33 -11.87 -3.26
C ALA A 93 -7.38 -11.35 -4.28
N PRO A 94 -8.71 -11.58 -4.15
CA PRO A 94 -9.65 -10.94 -5.07
C PRO A 94 -9.75 -9.42 -4.87
N GLU A 95 -9.48 -8.81 -3.71
CA GLU A 95 -9.79 -7.37 -3.57
C GLU A 95 -8.85 -6.45 -4.36
N MET A 96 -7.60 -6.86 -4.59
CA MET A 96 -6.66 -6.10 -5.43
C MET A 96 -6.85 -6.33 -6.93
N SER A 97 -7.32 -7.51 -7.35
CA SER A 97 -7.56 -7.86 -8.77
C SER A 97 -9.03 -7.71 -9.20
N SER A 98 -9.96 -7.63 -8.25
CA SER A 98 -11.40 -7.56 -8.43
C SER A 98 -12.03 -6.45 -7.58
N TYR A 99 -11.49 -5.23 -7.68
CA TYR A 99 -12.39 -4.16 -8.07
C TYR A 99 -13.02 -4.61 -9.40
N ARG A 100 -14.13 -5.36 -9.29
CA ARG A 100 -14.96 -5.85 -10.38
C ARG A 100 -15.28 -4.62 -11.23
N MET A 101 -14.43 -4.42 -12.23
CA MET A 101 -14.51 -3.33 -13.19
C MET A 101 -15.59 -3.73 -14.17
N GLU A 102 -16.85 -3.68 -13.75
CA GLU A 102 -18.00 -3.72 -14.64
C GLU A 102 -19.27 -3.30 -13.90
N THR A 103 -19.37 -1.99 -13.62
CA THR A 103 -20.62 -1.30 -13.90
C THR A 103 -20.28 -0.06 -14.70
N VAL A 104 -19.93 -0.28 -15.97
CA VAL A 104 -20.29 0.68 -17.01
C VAL A 104 -21.81 0.67 -17.02
N LEU A 105 -22.44 1.67 -16.43
CA LEU A 105 -23.88 1.86 -16.58
C LEU A 105 -24.18 1.91 -18.08
N PRO A 106 -25.03 1.03 -18.63
CA PRO A 106 -25.35 1.04 -20.04
C PRO A 106 -25.94 2.41 -20.42
N PRO A 107 -25.66 2.95 -21.63
CA PRO A 107 -26.17 4.26 -22.06
C PRO A 107 -27.71 4.39 -22.02
N GLY A 108 -28.44 3.29 -21.85
CA GLY A 108 -29.92 3.25 -21.74
C GLY A 108 -30.50 3.44 -20.34
N MET A 109 -29.72 3.41 -19.25
CA MET A 109 -30.25 3.50 -17.87
C MET A 109 -30.55 4.94 -17.39
N GLN A 110 -30.28 5.96 -18.19
CA GLN A 110 -30.59 7.36 -17.85
C GLN A 110 -32.09 7.69 -17.90
N ARG A 111 -32.94 6.84 -18.49
CA ARG A 111 -34.35 7.19 -18.76
C ARG A 111 -35.42 6.50 -17.91
N LEU A 112 -35.10 5.53 -17.05
CA LEU A 112 -36.14 4.89 -16.23
C LEU A 112 -36.28 5.49 -14.82
N ASN A 113 -37.46 6.09 -14.62
CA ASN A 113 -38.29 6.30 -13.42
C ASN A 113 -37.72 7.04 -12.21
N ARG A 114 -38.20 8.29 -12.08
CA ARG A 114 -37.91 9.28 -11.03
C ARG A 114 -38.57 8.98 -9.67
N THR A 115 -39.45 7.98 -9.55
CA THR A 115 -40.23 7.72 -8.32
C THR A 115 -39.73 6.55 -7.47
N GLY A 116 -38.96 5.60 -8.03
CA GLY A 116 -38.33 4.50 -7.26
C GLY A 116 -36.93 4.83 -6.71
N LYS A 117 -36.29 5.90 -7.21
CA LYS A 117 -34.87 6.21 -6.96
C LYS A 117 -34.56 6.67 -5.54
N ARG A 118 -35.51 7.26 -4.80
CA ARG A 118 -35.25 7.77 -3.44
C ARG A 118 -35.16 6.65 -2.39
N TRP A 119 -35.86 5.54 -2.59
CA TRP A 119 -35.81 4.39 -1.68
C TRP A 119 -34.64 3.45 -2.01
N GLN A 120 -34.38 3.20 -3.29
CA GLN A 120 -33.22 2.40 -3.71
C GLN A 120 -31.88 3.08 -3.37
N GLN A 121 -31.74 4.40 -3.51
CA GLN A 121 -30.51 5.12 -3.12
C GLN A 121 -30.28 5.17 -1.60
N LYS A 122 -31.35 5.16 -0.79
CA LYS A 122 -31.23 5.10 0.67
C LYS A 122 -30.82 3.70 1.16
N ILE A 123 -31.27 2.64 0.48
CA ILE A 123 -30.87 1.25 0.78
C ILE A 123 -29.45 0.96 0.28
N TRP A 124 -29.04 1.52 -0.87
CA TRP A 124 -27.68 1.35 -1.41
C TRP A 124 -26.59 2.14 -0.66
N ALA A 125 -26.93 3.32 -0.12
CA ALA A 125 -26.03 4.14 0.69
C ALA A 125 -25.80 3.59 2.12
N TRP A 126 -26.57 2.59 2.54
CA TRP A 126 -26.45 1.94 3.85
C TRP A 126 -25.67 0.61 3.80
N PHE A 127 -25.46 0.01 2.61
CA PHE A 127 -24.99 -1.38 2.46
C PHE A 127 -23.74 -1.59 1.58
N SER A 128 -23.02 -0.54 1.17
CA SER A 128 -21.93 -0.71 0.21
C SER A 128 -20.57 -0.16 0.67
N PRO A 129 -19.55 -1.02 0.89
CA PRO A 129 -18.15 -0.61 0.97
C PRO A 129 -17.61 -0.11 -0.40
N TYR A 130 -18.39 -0.13 -1.47
CA TYR A 130 -17.96 0.20 -2.84
C TYR A 130 -18.12 1.69 -3.15
N ILE A 131 -17.18 2.51 -2.70
CA ILE A 131 -16.99 3.85 -3.30
C ILE A 131 -16.50 3.61 -4.74
N PRO A 132 -17.17 4.16 -5.76
CA PRO A 132 -16.68 4.09 -7.14
C PRO A 132 -15.23 4.56 -7.20
N VAL A 133 -14.34 3.75 -7.76
CA VAL A 133 -12.90 4.05 -7.87
C VAL A 133 -12.60 5.40 -8.53
N GLN A 134 -13.54 5.93 -9.32
CA GLN A 134 -13.47 7.27 -9.89
C GLN A 134 -13.47 8.38 -8.83
N LEU A 135 -14.22 8.20 -7.74
CA LEU A 135 -14.36 9.15 -6.63
C LEU A 135 -13.22 9.07 -5.62
N ILE A 136 -12.42 7.99 -5.65
CA ILE A 136 -11.22 7.88 -4.81
C ILE A 136 -10.21 8.97 -5.23
N PRO A 137 -9.64 9.72 -4.29
CA PRO A 137 -8.71 10.80 -4.60
C PRO A 137 -7.51 10.31 -5.40
N ARG A 138 -7.01 11.18 -6.28
CA ARG A 138 -5.71 10.98 -6.96
C ARG A 138 -4.55 11.58 -6.19
N ASP A 139 -4.84 12.47 -5.25
CA ASP A 139 -3.85 13.24 -4.51
C ASP A 139 -3.99 12.92 -3.04
N TYR A 140 -2.97 12.27 -2.48
CA TYR A 140 -2.85 12.02 -1.05
C TYR A 140 -1.80 12.99 -0.50
N ARG A 141 -2.17 13.73 0.53
CA ARG A 141 -1.28 14.64 1.22
C ARG A 141 -0.95 14.07 2.58
N GLU A 142 0.34 14.04 2.91
CA GLU A 142 0.85 13.54 4.18
C GLU A 142 0.07 14.10 5.37
N GLU A 143 -0.16 15.41 5.43
CA GLU A 143 -0.84 16.06 6.56
C GLU A 143 -2.31 15.62 6.77
N LYS A 144 -2.88 14.94 5.77
CA LYS A 144 -4.26 14.42 5.80
C LYS A 144 -4.30 12.90 5.95
N MET A 145 -3.17 12.22 5.85
CA MET A 145 -3.09 10.78 6.06
C MET A 145 -3.10 10.51 7.57
N PRO A 146 -3.99 9.65 8.06
CA PRO A 146 -3.91 9.18 9.43
C PRO A 146 -2.56 8.52 9.70
N VAL A 147 -2.02 8.79 10.87
CA VAL A 147 -0.70 8.33 11.31
C VAL A 147 -0.86 7.41 12.50
N ILE A 148 -0.13 6.30 12.51
CA ILE A 148 0.01 5.41 13.66
C ILE A 148 1.49 5.29 13.98
N LEU A 149 1.91 5.67 15.18
CA LEU A 149 3.28 5.50 15.64
C LEU A 149 3.43 4.11 16.24
N VAL A 150 4.22 3.24 15.60
CA VAL A 150 4.30 1.81 15.97
C VAL A 150 4.82 1.66 17.40
N HIS A 151 5.79 2.50 17.80
CA HIS A 151 6.41 2.45 19.12
C HIS A 151 5.46 2.85 20.27
N GLU A 152 4.43 3.66 20.01
CA GLU A 152 3.42 4.03 21.01
C GLU A 152 2.43 2.89 21.31
N HIS A 153 2.44 1.84 20.48
CA HIS A 153 1.53 0.70 20.58
C HIS A 153 2.22 -0.62 20.91
N ARG A 154 3.43 -0.60 21.50
CA ARG A 154 4.19 -1.82 21.85
C ARG A 154 3.44 -2.83 22.72
N ASP A 155 2.50 -2.36 23.53
CA ASP A 155 1.64 -3.22 24.36
C ASP A 155 0.49 -3.88 23.59
N ASN A 156 0.28 -3.50 22.33
CA ASN A 156 -0.76 -4.06 21.48
C ASN A 156 -0.44 -5.52 21.10
N PRO A 157 -1.34 -6.48 21.36
CA PRO A 157 -1.10 -7.90 21.06
C PRO A 157 -0.81 -8.16 19.58
N TYR A 158 -1.33 -7.35 18.66
CA TYR A 158 -1.10 -7.54 17.22
C TYR A 158 0.37 -7.38 16.84
N LEU A 159 1.13 -6.50 17.49
CA LEU A 159 2.56 -6.33 17.21
C LEU A 159 3.41 -7.53 17.63
N ARG A 160 2.86 -8.43 18.46
CA ARG A 160 3.52 -9.70 18.83
C ARG A 160 3.23 -10.82 17.83
N HIS A 161 2.34 -10.59 16.88
CA HIS A 161 2.00 -11.58 15.88
C HIS A 161 3.15 -11.73 14.88
N GLN A 162 3.60 -12.97 14.64
CA GLN A 162 4.75 -13.26 13.76
C GLN A 162 4.60 -12.66 12.36
N ARG A 163 3.36 -12.58 11.86
CA ARG A 163 3.07 -11.97 10.56
C ARG A 163 3.53 -10.51 10.46
N LEU A 164 3.47 -9.75 11.55
CA LEU A 164 3.81 -8.33 11.63
C LEU A 164 5.23 -8.10 12.15
N ASP A 165 6.09 -9.12 12.17
CA ASP A 165 7.49 -9.03 12.60
C ASP A 165 8.30 -8.00 11.80
N TYR A 166 7.84 -7.68 10.58
CA TYR A 166 8.45 -6.68 9.72
C TYR A 166 8.19 -5.24 10.14
N LEU A 167 7.26 -5.01 11.08
CA LEU A 167 7.06 -3.71 11.71
C LEU A 167 8.13 -3.42 12.77
N ASP A 168 8.95 -4.40 13.14
CA ASP A 168 10.12 -4.16 13.98
C ASP A 168 11.11 -3.25 13.24
N GLY A 169 11.42 -2.11 13.84
CA GLY A 169 12.21 -1.03 13.22
C GLY A 169 11.42 -0.05 12.33
N VAL A 170 10.10 -0.24 12.15
CA VAL A 170 9.24 0.76 11.49
C VAL A 170 8.81 1.81 12.51
N THR A 171 9.05 3.08 12.21
CA THR A 171 8.70 4.22 13.08
C THR A 171 7.18 4.43 13.14
N GLY A 172 6.53 4.42 11.99
CA GLY A 172 5.11 4.73 11.86
C GLY A 172 4.47 4.20 10.58
N ILE A 173 3.14 4.20 10.58
CA ILE A 173 2.29 3.78 9.47
C ILE A 173 1.48 5.00 9.01
N LEU A 174 1.56 5.31 7.72
CA LEU A 174 0.73 6.30 7.03
C LEU A 174 -0.42 5.60 6.30
N CYS A 175 -1.65 5.91 6.68
CA CYS A 175 -2.81 5.35 6.02
C CYS A 175 -3.20 6.22 4.80
N ALA A 176 -3.13 5.64 3.61
CA ALA A 176 -3.57 6.21 2.34
C ALA A 176 -4.75 5.38 1.78
N PRO A 177 -5.99 5.56 2.29
CA PRO A 177 -7.09 4.67 2.01
C PRO A 177 -7.32 4.43 0.52
N ARG A 178 -7.30 3.16 0.10
CA ARG A 178 -7.58 2.70 -1.29
C ARG A 178 -6.59 3.21 -2.34
N PHE A 179 -5.39 3.57 -1.90
CA PHE A 179 -4.31 4.04 -2.75
C PHE A 179 -3.93 3.03 -3.85
N PHE A 180 -3.70 1.76 -3.51
CA PHE A 180 -3.32 0.73 -4.49
C PHE A 180 -4.47 0.47 -5.47
N GLY A 181 -5.70 0.36 -4.97
CA GLY A 181 -6.89 0.24 -5.82
C GLY A 181 -7.01 1.36 -6.86
N LYS A 182 -6.78 2.62 -6.49
CA LYS A 182 -6.79 3.75 -7.44
C LYS A 182 -5.65 3.67 -8.44
N ALA A 183 -4.43 3.36 -7.98
CA ALA A 183 -3.27 3.28 -8.86
C ALA A 183 -3.43 2.17 -9.90
N ASN A 184 -3.94 1.00 -9.50
CA ASN A 184 -4.23 -0.13 -10.39
C ASN A 184 -5.30 0.23 -11.42
N TRP A 185 -6.35 0.94 -11.02
CA TRP A 185 -7.38 1.42 -11.96
C TRP A 185 -6.85 2.45 -12.97
N LEU A 186 -5.95 3.33 -12.56
CA LEU A 186 -5.29 4.26 -13.50
C LEU A 186 -4.36 3.52 -14.45
N ALA A 187 -3.59 2.55 -13.95
CA ALA A 187 -2.73 1.70 -14.77
C ALA A 187 -3.53 0.90 -15.80
N SER A 188 -4.67 0.32 -15.40
CA SER A 188 -5.51 -0.49 -16.30
C SER A 188 -6.07 0.31 -17.48
N ARG A 189 -6.19 1.64 -17.32
CA ARG A 189 -6.62 2.60 -18.36
C ARG A 189 -5.46 3.28 -19.08
N MET A 190 -4.21 2.90 -18.79
CA MET A 190 -3.01 3.54 -19.34
C MET A 190 -3.03 5.06 -19.14
N ALA A 191 -3.55 5.50 -17.99
CA ALA A 191 -3.63 6.92 -17.68
C ALA A 191 -2.21 7.49 -17.53
N GLN A 192 -1.94 8.57 -18.27
CA GLN A 192 -0.65 9.27 -18.26
C GLN A 192 -0.31 9.90 -16.90
N ARG A 193 -1.34 10.21 -16.09
CA ARG A 193 -1.19 10.74 -14.74
C ARG A 193 -1.67 9.70 -13.74
N GLY A 194 -0.74 9.18 -12.96
CA GLY A 194 -0.95 8.27 -11.85
C GLY A 194 -1.40 8.96 -10.57
N VAL A 195 -1.33 8.21 -9.47
CA VAL A 195 -1.63 8.72 -8.12
C VAL A 195 -0.44 9.53 -7.60
N ARG A 196 -0.71 10.66 -6.95
CA ARG A 196 0.32 11.50 -6.31
C ARG A 196 0.27 11.30 -4.80
N LEU A 197 1.40 10.88 -4.25
CA LEU A 197 1.68 10.93 -2.81
C LEU A 197 2.56 12.16 -2.59
N LYS A 198 2.06 13.13 -1.83
CA LYS A 198 2.80 14.33 -1.45
C LYS A 198 3.36 14.11 -0.06
N LEU A 199 4.66 13.81 -0.01
CA LEU A 199 5.37 13.32 1.18
C LEU A 199 6.51 14.30 1.51
N HIS A 200 6.14 15.54 1.79
CA HIS A 200 7.09 16.65 1.89
C HIS A 200 8.06 16.52 3.07
N SER A 201 7.73 15.72 4.10
CA SER A 201 8.62 15.47 5.23
C SER A 201 9.54 14.26 5.05
N PHE A 202 9.46 13.59 3.89
CA PHE A 202 10.22 12.38 3.56
C PHE A 202 11.28 12.65 2.50
N ASP A 203 12.46 12.07 2.68
CA ASP A 203 13.59 12.21 1.76
C ASP A 203 13.42 11.36 0.51
N ALA A 204 12.70 10.24 0.60
CA ALA A 204 12.34 9.42 -0.55
C ALA A 204 11.12 8.53 -0.28
N LEU A 205 10.47 8.14 -1.38
CA LEU A 205 9.47 7.08 -1.43
C LEU A 205 10.05 5.85 -2.14
N ILE A 206 9.97 4.69 -1.50
CA ILE A 206 10.36 3.41 -2.08
C ILE A 206 9.12 2.54 -2.26
N THR A 207 8.92 1.97 -3.44
CA THR A 207 7.83 1.00 -3.68
C THR A 207 8.42 -0.38 -3.95
N THR A 208 7.86 -1.41 -3.30
CA THR A 208 8.33 -2.79 -3.49
C THR A 208 7.84 -3.41 -4.80
N CYS A 209 6.87 -2.78 -5.46
CA CYS A 209 6.37 -3.19 -6.77
C CYS A 209 6.09 -1.98 -7.68
N PRO A 210 5.93 -2.19 -9.01
CA PRO A 210 5.52 -1.15 -9.94
C PRO A 210 4.10 -0.64 -9.65
N ILE A 211 3.97 0.67 -9.49
CA ILE A 211 2.70 1.35 -9.21
C ILE A 211 2.60 2.55 -10.15
N ASN A 212 1.41 2.81 -10.70
CA ASN A 212 1.17 4.01 -11.49
C ASN A 212 1.10 5.25 -10.58
N LEU A 213 2.27 5.77 -10.23
CA LEU A 213 2.46 6.98 -9.46
C LEU A 213 2.60 8.20 -10.37
N SER A 214 2.66 9.38 -9.79
CA SER A 214 3.17 10.56 -10.48
C SER A 214 3.98 11.34 -9.47
N GLY A 215 5.17 11.78 -9.87
CA GLY A 215 5.98 12.64 -9.03
C GLY A 215 5.21 13.91 -8.65
N ASP A 216 5.32 14.31 -7.40
CA ASP A 216 4.94 15.64 -6.95
C ASP A 216 6.03 16.69 -7.27
N GLY A 217 7.21 16.22 -7.69
CA GLY A 217 8.38 17.04 -8.02
C GLY A 217 9.28 17.32 -6.82
N THR A 218 8.88 16.92 -5.61
CA THR A 218 9.60 17.20 -4.37
C THR A 218 10.21 15.95 -3.76
N THR A 219 9.47 14.83 -3.74
CA THR A 219 9.97 13.60 -3.14
C THR A 219 10.50 12.66 -4.23
N PRO A 220 11.79 12.30 -4.20
CA PRO A 220 12.35 11.23 -5.02
C PRO A 220 11.54 9.94 -4.86
N ILE A 221 11.26 9.26 -5.97
CA ILE A 221 10.55 7.97 -5.95
C ILE A 221 11.49 6.91 -6.54
N LEU A 222 11.63 5.79 -5.82
CA LEU A 222 12.35 4.60 -6.25
C LEU A 222 11.36 3.43 -6.29
N GLN A 223 11.08 2.90 -7.46
CA GLN A 223 10.19 1.75 -7.63
C GLN A 223 11.03 0.51 -7.91
N THR A 224 10.81 -0.56 -7.17
CA THR A 224 11.59 -1.79 -7.32
C THR A 224 10.80 -2.85 -8.08
N ILE A 225 11.52 -3.59 -8.94
CA ILE A 225 11.04 -4.81 -9.59
C ILE A 225 11.97 -5.92 -9.14
N HIS A 226 11.46 -6.80 -8.27
CA HIS A 226 12.24 -7.89 -7.71
C HIS A 226 11.73 -9.27 -8.14
N ASP A 227 10.53 -9.36 -8.74
CA ASP A 227 10.05 -10.58 -9.36
C ASP A 227 9.16 -10.30 -10.58
N LEU A 228 9.20 -11.24 -11.53
CA LEU A 228 8.37 -11.28 -12.73
C LEU A 228 7.41 -12.48 -12.72
N ILE A 229 7.30 -13.22 -11.60
CA ILE A 229 6.32 -14.32 -11.40
C ILE A 229 4.91 -13.98 -11.93
N PRO A 230 4.34 -12.77 -11.72
CA PRO A 230 3.03 -12.44 -12.25
C PRO A 230 2.91 -12.55 -13.78
N ILE A 231 4.03 -12.44 -14.51
CA ILE A 231 4.11 -12.65 -15.97
C ILE A 231 4.51 -14.10 -16.29
N GLU A 232 5.38 -14.73 -15.48
CA GLU A 232 5.92 -16.07 -15.72
C GLU A 232 4.93 -17.21 -15.39
N PHE A 233 4.00 -17.01 -14.45
CA PHE A 233 3.17 -18.09 -13.93
C PHE A 233 1.69 -17.72 -13.73
N ALA A 234 0.81 -18.35 -14.51
CA ALA A 234 -0.62 -18.04 -14.56
C ALA A 234 -1.42 -18.34 -13.26
N ARG A 235 -0.86 -19.06 -12.27
CA ARG A 235 -1.52 -19.27 -10.96
C ARG A 235 -1.18 -18.19 -9.92
N HIS A 236 -0.54 -17.09 -10.33
CA HIS A 236 -0.40 -15.93 -9.47
C HIS A 236 -1.76 -15.24 -9.27
N GLY A 237 -2.01 -14.65 -8.09
CA GLY A 237 -3.29 -13.98 -7.78
C GLY A 237 -3.54 -12.70 -8.57
N GLU A 238 -2.58 -12.27 -9.39
CA GLU A 238 -2.65 -11.10 -10.25
C GLU A 238 -2.63 -11.51 -11.72
N SER A 239 -3.48 -10.88 -12.53
CA SER A 239 -3.50 -11.08 -13.98
C SER A 239 -2.18 -10.59 -14.61
N PRO A 240 -1.54 -11.37 -15.51
CA PRO A 240 -0.37 -10.92 -16.27
C PRO A 240 -0.60 -9.59 -17.00
N VAL A 241 -1.81 -9.37 -17.52
CA VAL A 241 -2.20 -8.12 -18.20
C VAL A 241 -2.21 -6.94 -17.24
N ALA A 242 -2.75 -7.13 -16.03
CA ALA A 242 -2.78 -6.08 -15.01
C ALA A 242 -1.36 -5.68 -14.59
N PHE A 243 -0.51 -6.67 -14.30
CA PHE A 243 0.89 -6.44 -13.96
C PHE A 243 1.65 -5.74 -15.10
N THR A 244 1.45 -6.18 -16.35
CA THR A 244 2.09 -5.57 -17.53
C THR A 244 1.70 -4.10 -17.68
N ARG A 245 0.41 -3.77 -17.48
CA ARG A 245 -0.06 -2.37 -17.53
C ARG A 245 0.54 -1.53 -16.40
N ARG A 246 0.69 -2.08 -15.18
CA ARG A 246 1.38 -1.40 -14.07
C ARG A 246 2.84 -1.13 -14.41
N LEU A 247 3.53 -2.13 -14.96
CA LEU A 247 4.92 -2.01 -15.37
C LEU A 247 5.10 -0.94 -16.46
N GLN A 248 4.27 -0.96 -17.50
CA GLN A 248 4.29 0.06 -18.56
C GLN A 248 4.06 1.47 -18.02
N ALA A 249 3.13 1.64 -17.08
CA ALA A 249 2.88 2.93 -16.45
C ALA A 249 4.06 3.44 -15.62
N ALA A 250 4.82 2.53 -14.98
CA ALA A 250 6.00 2.87 -14.20
C ALA A 250 7.24 3.14 -15.08
N LEU A 251 7.38 2.45 -16.22
CA LEU A 251 8.51 2.63 -17.16
C LEU A 251 8.62 4.05 -17.69
N GLY A 252 7.49 4.73 -17.91
CA GLY A 252 7.47 6.13 -18.36
C GLY A 252 8.06 7.14 -17.35
N GLN A 253 8.48 6.71 -16.16
CA GLN A 253 8.88 7.61 -15.06
C GLN A 253 10.38 7.57 -14.73
N ASN A 254 11.20 6.75 -15.40
CA ASN A 254 12.67 6.64 -15.21
C ASN A 254 13.12 6.48 -13.74
N ARG A 255 12.32 5.79 -12.93
CA ARG A 255 12.50 5.66 -11.47
C ARG A 255 12.48 4.20 -11.01
N LEU A 256 12.83 3.28 -11.93
CA LEU A 256 12.75 1.85 -11.70
C LEU A 256 14.13 1.27 -11.41
N PHE A 257 14.23 0.55 -10.30
CA PHE A 257 15.33 -0.33 -10.00
C PHE A 257 14.88 -1.78 -10.20
N MET A 258 15.50 -2.46 -11.16
CA MET A 258 15.25 -3.88 -11.40
C MET A 258 16.35 -4.70 -10.74
N SER A 259 15.97 -5.72 -9.98
CA SER A 259 16.93 -6.63 -9.37
C SER A 259 17.74 -7.35 -10.46
N ARG A 260 19.00 -7.68 -10.17
CA ARG A 260 19.83 -8.47 -11.11
C ARG A 260 19.19 -9.81 -11.44
N ALA A 261 18.55 -10.46 -10.47
CA ALA A 261 17.85 -11.72 -10.69
C ALA A 261 16.73 -11.57 -11.73
N SER A 262 15.90 -10.52 -11.62
CA SER A 262 14.85 -10.22 -12.60
C SER A 262 15.43 -9.85 -13.97
N GLN A 263 16.52 -9.07 -14.02
CA GLN A 263 17.22 -8.76 -15.27
C GLN A 263 17.70 -10.02 -15.99
N THR A 264 18.37 -10.93 -15.28
CA THR A 264 18.87 -12.18 -15.87
C THR A 264 17.74 -13.07 -16.36
N LYS A 265 16.59 -13.10 -15.66
CA LYS A 265 15.43 -13.87 -16.12
C LYS A 265 14.80 -13.31 -17.39
N TYR A 266 14.71 -11.98 -17.53
CA TYR A 266 14.08 -11.36 -18.70
C TYR A 266 14.94 -11.44 -19.97
N HIS A 267 16.27 -11.53 -19.82
CA HIS A 267 17.23 -11.61 -20.93
C HIS A 267 17.67 -13.04 -21.29
N ARG A 268 17.08 -14.07 -20.68
CA ARG A 268 17.23 -15.48 -21.09
C ARG A 268 16.12 -15.87 -22.05
#